data_AF-A0A7C3CFW0-F1
#
_entry.id   AF-A0A7C3CFW0-F1
#
_cell.length_a   1.000
_cell.length_b   1.000
_cell.length_c   1.000
_cell.angle_alpha   90.00
_cell.angle_beta   90.00
_cell.angle_gamma   90.00
#
_symmetry.space_group_name_H-M   'P 1'
#
loop_
_entity.id
_entity.type
_entity.pdbx_description
1 polymer ?
#
loop_
_entity_poly.entity_id
_entity_poly.type
_entity_poly.pdbx_seq_one_letter_code
_entity_poly.pdbx_strand_id
1 'polypeptide(L)' 'MRTLRVSEIGTYLYCARAWGYARQGHPSANAPAMQAGTEYHHRHGEAVVFVTVLRLAGWALVLLALVAVAAWWAWQLSGG' A
#
# COMPACT_ATOMS: atom_id res chain seq x y z
N MET A 1 9.15 10.40 -25.19
CA MET A 1 9.88 10.44 -23.89
C MET A 1 9.60 9.15 -23.14
N ARG A 2 10.58 8.56 -22.46
CA ARG A 2 10.37 7.31 -21.69
C ARG A 2 10.14 7.62 -20.22
N THR A 3 9.08 7.06 -19.63
CA THR A 3 8.83 7.11 -18.18
C THR A 3 9.92 6.34 -17.43
N LEU A 4 10.56 6.99 -16.45
CA LEU A 4 11.51 6.36 -15.54
C LEU A 4 10.75 5.82 -14.31
N ARG A 5 11.02 4.58 -13.92
CA ARG A 5 10.46 4.01 -12.69
C ARG A 5 11.23 4.55 -11.48
N VAL A 6 10.57 4.67 -10.33
CA VAL A 6 11.23 5.06 -9.07
C VAL A 6 12.37 4.08 -8.72
N SER A 7 12.19 2.78 -8.98
CA SER A 7 13.25 1.79 -8.78
C SER A 7 14.48 2.02 -9.66
N GLU A 8 14.33 2.61 -10.85
CA GLU A 8 15.47 2.95 -11.71
C GLU A 8 16.28 4.11 -11.12
N ILE A 9 15.62 5.07 -10.48
CA ILE A 9 16.29 6.19 -9.78
C ILE A 9 17.13 5.63 -8.63
N GLY A 10 16.56 4.72 -7.84
CA GLY A 10 17.30 4.04 -6.76
C GLY A 10 18.53 3.30 -7.29
N THR A 11 18.39 2.54 -8.37
CA THR A 11 19.52 1.83 -9.01
C THR A 11 20.58 2.81 -9.53
N TYR A 12 20.18 3.94 -10.12
CA TYR A 12 21.12 4.95 -10.60
C TYR A 12 21.91 5.60 -9.46
N LEU A 13 21.21 6.01 -8.39
CA LEU A 13 21.83 6.61 -7.21
C LEU A 13 22.78 5.64 -6.50
N TYR A 14 22.44 4.36 -6.44
CA TYR A 14 23.34 3.33 -5.92
C TYR A 14 24.53 3.08 -6.86
N CYS A 15 24.28 2.87 -8.15
CA CYS A 15 25.32 2.65 -9.16
C CYS A 15 24.82 2.97 -10.58
N ALA A 16 25.28 4.10 -11.12
CA ALA A 16 24.98 4.52 -12.48
C ALA A 16 25.38 3.49 -13.56
N ARG A 17 26.49 2.76 -13.35
CA ARG A 17 26.95 1.70 -14.25
C ARG A 17 25.97 0.53 -14.28
N ALA A 18 25.52 0.06 -13.12
CA ALA A 18 24.54 -1.02 -13.01
C ALA A 18 23.21 -0.62 -13.64
N TRP A 19 22.78 0.62 -13.45
CA TRP A 19 21.61 1.18 -14.15
C TRP A 19 21.79 1.17 -15.67
N GLY A 20 22.97 1.56 -16.16
CA GLY A 20 23.32 1.50 -17.58
C GLY A 20 23.21 0.08 -18.14
N TYR A 21 23.72 -0.92 -17.42
CA TYR A 21 23.60 -2.33 -17.81
C TYR A 21 22.16 -2.83 -17.80
N ALA A 22 21.39 -2.51 -16.76
CA ALA A 22 19.97 -2.86 -16.71
C ALA A 22 19.19 -2.27 -17.89
N ARG A 23 19.53 -1.05 -18.32
CA ARG A 23 18.93 -0.41 -19.51
C ARG A 23 19.30 -1.06 -20.84
N GLN A 24 20.41 -1.77 -20.90
CA GLN A 24 20.83 -2.56 -22.06
C GLN A 24 20.25 -4.00 -22.02
N GLY A 25 19.47 -4.33 -20.98
CA GLY A 25 18.89 -5.66 -20.80
C GLY A 25 19.82 -6.67 -20.15
N HIS A 26 20.97 -6.26 -19.61
CA HIS A 26 21.84 -7.17 -18.88
C HIS A 26 21.17 -7.61 -17.57
N PRO A 27 21.13 -8.93 -17.28
CA PRO A 27 20.55 -9.43 -16.05
C PRO A 27 21.40 -9.03 -14.84
N SER A 28 20.74 -8.78 -13.71
CA SER A 28 21.43 -8.60 -12.44
C SER A 28 21.97 -9.93 -11.94
N ALA A 29 23.22 -9.94 -11.48
CA ALA A 29 23.78 -11.10 -10.76
C ALA A 29 23.00 -11.41 -9.47
N ASN A 30 22.25 -10.43 -8.93
CA ASN A 30 21.43 -10.56 -7.73
C ASN A 30 19.96 -10.89 -8.02
N ALA A 31 19.63 -11.38 -9.22
CA ALA A 31 18.25 -11.71 -9.61
C ALA A 31 17.51 -12.62 -8.62
N PRO A 32 18.14 -13.67 -8.02
CA PRO A 32 17.45 -14.52 -7.06
C PRO A 32 16.96 -13.76 -5.82
N ALA A 33 17.79 -12.88 -5.24
CA ALA A 33 17.39 -12.09 -4.08
C ALA A 33 16.31 -11.06 -4.43
N MET A 34 16.36 -10.47 -5.63
CA MET A 34 15.33 -9.55 -6.10
C MET A 34 13.98 -10.24 -6.28
N GLN A 35 13.96 -11.47 -6.82
CA GLN A 35 12.74 -12.27 -6.93
C GLN A 35 12.19 -12.63 -5.55
N ALA A 36 13.05 -13.07 -4.63
CA ALA A 36 12.65 -13.36 -3.25
C ALA A 36 12.04 -12.14 -2.54
N GLY A 37 12.65 -10.96 -2.71
CA GLY A 37 12.11 -9.71 -2.17
C GLY A 37 10.77 -9.31 -2.80
N THR A 38 10.61 -9.51 -4.11
CA THR A 38 9.35 -9.23 -4.82
C THR A 38 8.22 -10.13 -4.30
N GLU A 39 8.50 -11.41 -4.15
CA GLU A 39 7.55 -12.39 -3.62
C GLU A 39 7.17 -12.09 -2.17
N TYR A 40 8.14 -11.70 -1.33
CA TYR A 40 7.87 -11.24 0.03
C TYR A 40 6.94 -10.03 0.05
N HIS A 41 7.20 -9.01 -0.78
CA HIS A 41 6.34 -7.83 -0.88
C HIS A 41 4.93 -8.17 -1.38
N HIS A 42 4.80 -9.13 -2.28
CA HIS A 42 3.49 -9.59 -2.77
C HIS A 42 2.66 -10.18 -1.62
N ARG A 43 3.21 -11.16 -0.88
CA ARG A 43 2.53 -11.77 0.26
C ARG A 43 2.20 -10.78 1.37
N HIS A 44 3.13 -9.86 1.65
CA HIS A 44 2.87 -8.79 2.62
C HIS A 44 1.73 -7.86 2.15
N GLY A 45 1.70 -7.53 0.86
CA GLY A 45 0.65 -6.73 0.25
C GLY A 45 -0.75 -7.33 0.44
N GLU A 46 -0.90 -8.64 0.26
CA GLU A 46 -2.17 -9.34 0.51
C GLU A 46 -2.65 -9.17 1.95
N ALA A 47 -1.76 -9.31 2.94
CA ALA A 47 -2.08 -9.08 4.34
C ALA A 47 -2.49 -7.63 4.62
N VAL A 48 -1.81 -6.66 4.00
CA VAL A 48 -2.12 -5.23 4.13
C VAL A 48 -3.50 -4.91 3.59
N VAL A 49 -3.91 -5.49 2.45
CA VAL A 49 -5.25 -5.28 1.89
C VAL A 49 -6.31 -5.76 2.89
N PHE A 50 -6.16 -6.97 3.43
CA PHE A 50 -7.10 -7.52 4.41
C PHE A 50 -7.23 -6.63 5.65
N VAL A 51 -6.11 -6.20 6.24
CA VAL A 51 -6.09 -5.30 7.40
C VAL A 51 -6.73 -3.95 7.08
N THR A 52 -6.50 -3.42 5.87
CA THR A 52 -7.09 -2.15 5.43
C THR A 52 -8.61 -2.26 5.34
N VAL A 53 -9.13 -3.35 4.77
CA VAL A 53 -10.58 -3.59 4.68
C VAL A 53 -11.20 -3.70 6.07
N LEU A 54 -10.59 -4.48 6.97
CA LEU A 54 -11.08 -4.59 8.35
C LEU A 54 -11.07 -3.25 9.08
N ARG A 55 -10.03 -2.44 8.88
CA ARG A 55 -9.92 -1.11 9.49
C ARG A 55 -11.00 -0.17 8.97
N LEU A 56 -11.29 -0.19 7.66
CA LEU A 56 -12.39 0.59 7.07
C LEU A 56 -13.75 0.14 7.62
N ALA A 57 -13.99 -1.17 7.72
CA ALA A 57 -15.22 -1.70 8.32
C ALA A 57 -15.37 -1.27 9.79
N GLY A 58 -14.28 -1.30 10.57
CA GLY A 58 -14.27 -0.81 11.94
C GLY A 58 -14.65 0.67 12.05
N TRP A 59 -14.08 1.54 11.21
CA TRP A 59 -14.43 2.96 11.18
C TRP A 59 -15.89 3.19 10.75
N ALA A 60 -16.40 2.42 9.79
CA ALA A 60 -17.80 2.50 9.39
C ALA A 60 -18.75 2.13 10.54
N LEU A 61 -18.44 1.07 11.31
CA LEU A 61 -19.23 0.68 12.48
C LEU A 61 -19.19 1.75 13.58
N VAL A 62 -18.02 2.34 13.85
CA VAL A 62 -17.90 3.45 14.81
C VAL A 62 -18.76 4.63 14.38
N LEU A 63 -18.72 5.01 13.10
CA LEU A 63 -19.54 6.10 12.56
C LEU A 63 -21.04 5.80 12.70
N LEU A 64 -21.47 4.58 12.36
CA LEU A 64 -22.86 4.16 12.51
C LEU A 64 -23.32 4.23 13.98
N ALA A 65 -22.48 3.79 14.92
CA ALA A 65 -22.79 3.88 16.35
C ALA A 65 -22.94 5.34 16.80
N LEU A 66 -22.03 6.23 16.37
CA LEU A 66 -22.12 7.66 16.68
C LEU A 66 -23.40 8.30 16.12
N VAL A 67 -23.77 7.97 14.88
CA VAL A 67 -25.02 8.45 14.26
C VAL A 67 -26.24 7.93 15.02
N ALA A 68 -26.26 6.65 15.41
CA ALA A 68 -27.37 6.07 16.17
C ALA A 68 -27.52 6.74 17.54
N VAL A 69 -26.41 6.98 18.26
CA VAL A 69 -26.42 7.69 19.55
C VAL A 69 -26.91 9.13 19.37
N ALA A 70 -26.43 9.84 18.35
CA ALA A 70 -26.86 11.20 18.06
C ALA A 70 -28.35 11.27 17.72
N ALA A 71 -28.86 10.33 16.91
CA ALA A 71 -30.28 10.23 16.57
C ALA A 71 -31.14 9.93 17.80
N TRP A 72 -30.70 9.01 18.65
CA TRP A 72 -31.39 8.67 19.90
C TRP A 72 -31.43 9.84 20.89
N TRP A 73 -30.33 10.59 21.01
CA TRP A 73 -30.30 11.83 21.79
C TRP A 73 -31.22 12.91 21.22
N ALA A 74 -31.18 13.13 19.90
CA ALA A 74 -32.05 14.10 19.25
C ALA A 74 -33.53 13.78 19.46
N TRP A 75 -33.89 12.49 19.37
CA TRP A 75 -35.26 12.01 19.61
C TRP A 75 -35.74 12.33 21.04
N GLN A 76 -34.92 12.07 22.06
CA GLN A 76 -35.25 12.41 23.45
C GLN A 76 -35.42 13.92 23.67
N LEU A 77 -34.55 14.75 23.07
CA LEU A 77 -34.65 16.20 23.20
C LEU A 77 -35.86 16.79 22.49
N SER A 78 -36.32 16.15 21.40
CA SER A 78 -37.53 16.57 20.68
C SER A 78 -38.84 16.26 21.41
N GLY A 79 -38.78 15.73 22.63
CA GLY A 79 -39.96 15.44 23.45
C GLY A 79 -40.74 14.21 22.97
N GLY A 80 -40.01 13.17 22.54
CA GLY A 80 -40.58 11.82 22.45
C GLY A 80 -41.22 11.36 23.76
#